data_AF-A0A1Y6KTA9-F1
#
_entry.id   AF-A0A1Y6KTA9-F1
#
_cell.length_a   1.000
_cell.length_b   1.000
_cell.length_c   1.000
_cell.angle_alpha   90.00
_cell.angle_beta   90.00
_cell.angle_gamma   90.00
#
_symmetry.space_group_name_H-M   'P 1'
#
loop_
_entity.id
_entity.type
_entity.pdbx_description
1 polymer ?
#
loop_
_entity_poly.entity_id
_entity_poly.type
_entity_poly.pdbx_seq_one_letter_code
_entity_poly.pdbx_strand_id
1 'polypeptide(L)'
;MMSLDETLRILAAVEPNGPMLDQQTIEKDPDAVLVALGRSFEALSAELAALQQQDAQSAAASCDAKSQMAAVVEPSIERIEAVLNSLDPIERAIMATPARTVVGLGVKARHAAHVLSNYWTDVPERLDWDARTVRHLIESACSVAGVELS
;
A
#
# COMPACT_ATOMS: atom_id res chain seq x y z
N MET A 1 -18.13 -14.12 1.08
CA MET A 1 -18.06 -13.21 2.23
C MET A 1 -17.07 -13.85 3.20
N MET A 2 -15.83 -13.38 3.27
CA MET A 2 -14.82 -13.95 4.18
C MET A 2 -15.23 -13.65 5.62
N SER A 3 -15.00 -14.60 6.53
CA SER A 3 -15.27 -14.45 7.96
C SER A 3 -14.26 -13.47 8.58
N LEU A 4 -14.70 -12.62 9.52
CA LEU A 4 -13.80 -11.76 10.29
C LEU A 4 -12.70 -12.57 10.99
N ASP A 5 -13.01 -13.79 11.40
CA ASP A 5 -12.09 -14.72 12.06
C ASP A 5 -10.92 -15.15 11.15
N GLU A 6 -11.15 -15.16 9.83
CA GLU A 6 -10.14 -15.47 8.81
C GLU A 6 -9.25 -14.24 8.51
N THR A 7 -9.82 -13.03 8.62
CA THR A 7 -9.08 -11.78 8.50
C THR A 7 -8.14 -11.57 9.69
N LEU A 8 -8.57 -11.96 10.89
CA LEU A 8 -7.75 -11.93 12.11
C LEU A 8 -6.61 -12.96 12.08
N ARG A 9 -6.81 -14.14 11.48
CA ARG A 9 -5.72 -15.11 11.26
C ARG A 9 -4.66 -14.60 10.29
N ILE A 10 -5.08 -13.86 9.27
CA ILE A 10 -4.16 -13.24 8.30
C ILE A 10 -3.32 -12.13 8.98
N LEU A 11 -3.94 -11.33 9.86
CA LEU A 11 -3.21 -10.32 10.66
C LEU A 11 -2.24 -10.94 11.69
N ALA A 12 -2.53 -12.14 12.20
CA ALA A 12 -1.67 -12.85 13.15
C ALA A 12 -0.44 -13.54 12.50
N ALA A 13 -0.43 -13.71 11.18
CA ALA A 13 0.67 -14.36 10.46
C ALA A 13 1.80 -13.39 10.06
N VAL A 14 1.59 -12.07 10.22
CA VAL A 14 2.58 -11.02 9.95
C VAL A 14 3.41 -10.77 11.21
N GLU A 15 4.41 -11.64 11.41
CA GLU A 15 5.42 -11.63 12.49
C GLU A 15 4.96 -11.77 13.96
N PRO A 16 5.73 -12.51 14.81
CA PRO A 16 5.40 -12.72 16.22
C PRO A 16 5.49 -11.47 17.11
N ASN A 17 5.79 -10.29 16.53
CA ASN A 17 5.88 -9.00 17.23
C ASN A 17 5.08 -7.86 16.55
N GLY A 18 4.25 -8.16 15.55
CA GLY A 18 3.28 -7.19 15.03
C GLY A 18 2.14 -6.96 16.03
N PRO A 19 1.59 -5.74 16.18
CA PRO A 19 0.49 -5.51 17.10
C PRO A 19 -0.73 -6.33 16.64
N MET A 20 -1.03 -7.41 17.35
CA MET A 20 -2.28 -8.15 17.17
C MET A 20 -3.44 -7.18 17.37
N LEU A 21 -4.07 -6.77 16.27
CA LEU A 21 -5.27 -5.94 16.34
C LEU A 21 -6.43 -6.84 16.79
N ASP A 22 -6.71 -6.83 18.09
CA ASP A 22 -7.87 -7.49 18.67
C ASP A 22 -9.16 -6.88 18.06
N GLN A 23 -10.15 -7.74 17.78
CA GLN A 23 -11.46 -7.36 17.25
C GLN A 23 -12.14 -6.29 18.11
N GLN A 24 -11.93 -6.33 19.44
CA GLN A 24 -12.41 -5.29 20.35
C GLN A 24 -11.79 -3.91 20.08
N THR A 25 -10.55 -3.86 19.59
CA THR A 25 -9.86 -2.60 19.27
C THR A 25 -10.42 -2.00 17.98
N ILE A 26 -10.69 -2.83 16.96
CA ILE A 26 -11.30 -2.40 15.70
C ILE A 26 -12.70 -1.85 15.93
N GLU A 27 -13.52 -2.49 16.75
CA GLU A 27 -14.90 -2.04 16.99
C GLU A 27 -14.96 -0.72 17.78
N LYS A 28 -14.02 -0.55 18.73
CA LYS A 28 -13.96 0.60 19.62
C LYS A 28 -13.44 1.86 18.93
N ASP A 29 -12.41 1.73 18.09
CA ASP A 29 -11.83 2.87 17.35
C ASP A 29 -11.29 2.44 15.98
N PRO A 30 -12.18 2.20 15.00
CA PRO A 30 -11.77 1.70 13.69
C PRO A 30 -10.95 2.72 12.89
N ASP A 31 -11.15 4.01 13.11
CA ASP A 31 -10.39 5.07 12.44
C ASP A 31 -8.96 5.15 12.96
N ALA A 32 -8.72 4.98 14.26
CA ALA A 32 -7.35 4.85 14.79
C ALA A 32 -6.63 3.62 14.20
N VAL A 33 -7.35 2.50 14.04
CA VAL A 33 -6.82 1.31 13.37
C VAL A 33 -6.48 1.61 11.91
N LEU A 34 -7.37 2.28 11.16
CA LEU A 34 -7.11 2.69 9.78
C LEU A 34 -5.86 3.57 9.69
N VAL A 35 -5.70 4.55 10.59
CA VAL A 35 -4.51 5.41 10.60
C VAL A 35 -3.23 4.61 10.85
N ALA A 36 -3.26 3.64 11.77
CA ALA A 36 -2.10 2.78 12.03
C ALA A 36 -1.75 1.92 10.81
N LEU A 37 -2.75 1.28 10.20
CA LEU A 37 -2.58 0.48 8.98
C LEU A 37 -2.07 1.33 7.81
N GLY A 38 -2.61 2.54 7.62
CA GLY A 38 -2.19 3.47 6.58
C GLY A 38 -0.71 3.85 6.70
N ARG A 39 -0.22 4.08 7.92
CA ARG A 39 1.22 4.35 8.16
C ARG A 39 2.09 3.14 7.82
N SER A 40 1.68 1.94 8.21
CA SER A 40 2.42 0.71 7.88
C SER A 40 2.47 0.47 6.38
N PHE A 41 1.34 0.69 5.69
CA PHE A 41 1.25 0.63 4.24
C PHE A 41 2.22 1.62 3.59
N GLU A 42 2.19 2.90 3.97
CA GLU A 42 3.08 3.93 3.43
C GLU A 42 4.56 3.59 3.63
N ALA A 43 4.93 3.07 4.80
CA ALA A 43 6.30 2.66 5.08
C ALA A 43 6.77 1.52 4.16
N LEU A 44 5.95 0.48 3.98
CA LEU A 44 6.27 -0.65 3.11
C LEU A 44 6.25 -0.26 1.62
N SER A 45 5.32 0.59 1.19
CA SER A 45 5.30 1.12 -0.19
C SER A 45 6.54 1.96 -0.48
N ALA A 46 7.01 2.75 0.49
CA ALA A 46 8.25 3.52 0.36
C ALA A 46 9.49 2.61 0.30
N GLU A 47 9.53 1.54 1.11
CA GLU A 47 10.59 0.52 1.03
C GLU A 47 10.60 -0.15 -0.35
N LEU A 48 9.43 -0.57 -0.85
CA LEU A 48 9.29 -1.18 -2.16
C LEU A 48 9.81 -0.27 -3.28
N ALA A 49 9.42 1.01 -3.26
CA ALA A 49 9.88 1.99 -4.24
C ALA A 49 11.41 2.19 -4.17
N ALA A 50 12.00 2.21 -2.97
CA ALA A 50 13.44 2.34 -2.80
C ALA A 50 14.18 1.12 -3.38
N LEU A 51 13.68 -0.10 -3.14
CA LEU A 51 14.25 -1.33 -3.69
C LEU A 51 14.19 -1.36 -5.22
N GLN A 52 13.04 -0.96 -5.80
CA GLN A 52 12.88 -0.88 -7.26
C GLN A 52 13.82 0.14 -7.90
N GLN A 53 14.06 1.28 -7.26
CA GLN A 53 15.01 2.28 -7.76
C GLN A 53 16.47 1.79 -7.71
N GLN A 54 16.85 1.03 -6.68
CA GLN A 54 18.18 0.43 -6.55
C GLN A 54 18.46 -0.59 -7.65
N ASP A 55 17.47 -1.43 -7.99
CA ASP A 55 17.59 -2.39 -9.10
C ASP A 55 17.73 -1.68 -10.45
N ALA A 56 16.94 -0.63 -10.70
CA ALA A 56 17.01 0.14 -11.95
C ALA A 56 18.38 0.86 -12.12
N GLN A 57 18.94 1.40 -11.04
CA GLN A 57 20.27 2.03 -11.04
C GLN A 57 21.39 1.01 -11.23
N SER A 58 21.27 -0.17 -10.62
CA SER A 58 22.24 -1.25 -10.75
C SER A 58 22.26 -1.83 -12.18
N ALA A 59 21.09 -1.94 -12.82
CA ALA A 59 20.97 -2.33 -14.22
C ALA A 59 21.60 -1.29 -15.17
N ALA A 60 21.42 0.00 -14.90
CA ALA A 60 22.00 1.08 -15.71
C ALA A 60 23.52 1.21 -15.56
N ALA A 61 24.08 0.93 -14.36
CA ALA A 61 25.52 0.95 -14.11
C ALA A 61 26.26 -0.27 -14.72
N SER A 62 25.55 -1.37 -14.98
CA SER A 62 26.09 -2.62 -15.54
C SER A 62 26.40 -2.55 -17.05
N CYS A 63 26.13 -1.42 -17.71
CA CYS A 63 26.42 -1.24 -19.14
C CYS A 63 27.91 -1.04 -19.46
N ASP A 64 28.78 -0.86 -18.47
CA ASP A 64 30.24 -0.85 -18.67
C ASP A 64 30.89 -2.19 -18.27
N ALA A 65 31.28 -2.92 -19.30
CA ALA A 65 32.27 -4.00 -19.35
C ALA A 65 32.07 -5.27 -18.46
N LYS A 66 31.72 -6.35 -19.17
CA LYS A 66 32.13 -7.77 -18.95
C LYS A 66 32.05 -8.35 -17.52
N SER A 67 31.10 -9.27 -17.39
CA SER A 67 31.13 -10.45 -16.51
C SER A 67 31.14 -10.18 -15.00
N GLN A 68 29.94 -10.28 -14.41
CA GLN A 68 29.69 -11.18 -13.28
C GLN A 68 28.18 -11.49 -13.20
N MET A 69 27.77 -12.52 -13.93
CA MET A 69 26.45 -13.15 -13.76
C MET A 69 26.52 -14.04 -12.51
N ALA A 70 25.45 -13.99 -11.69
CA ALA A 70 25.04 -14.99 -10.71
C ALA A 70 25.35 -14.80 -9.19
N ALA A 71 25.47 -13.58 -8.64
CA ALA A 71 25.51 -13.46 -7.17
C ALA A 71 24.87 -12.22 -6.52
N VAL A 72 24.31 -11.28 -7.28
CA VAL A 72 23.78 -10.00 -6.70
C VAL A 72 22.29 -9.77 -6.99
N VAL A 73 21.62 -10.65 -7.76
CA VAL A 73 20.22 -10.47 -8.17
C VAL A 73 19.22 -11.18 -7.25
N GLU A 74 19.58 -12.31 -6.62
CA GLU A 74 18.69 -13.00 -5.65
C GLU A 74 18.23 -12.15 -4.44
N PRO A 75 19.09 -11.40 -3.73
CA PRO A 75 18.69 -10.79 -2.45
C PRO A 75 17.75 -9.59 -2.60
N SER A 76 17.70 -8.92 -3.76
CA SER A 76 16.74 -7.83 -4.00
C SER A 76 15.35 -8.34 -4.35
N ILE A 77 15.24 -9.41 -5.14
CA ILE A 77 13.96 -10.04 -5.48
C ILE A 77 13.30 -10.65 -4.25
N GLU A 78 14.04 -11.41 -3.43
CA GLU A 78 13.50 -12.00 -2.20
C GLU A 78 12.95 -10.92 -1.24
N ARG A 79 13.62 -9.77 -1.18
CA ARG A 79 13.19 -8.66 -0.33
C ARG A 79 11.98 -7.94 -0.89
N ILE A 80 11.90 -7.74 -2.21
CA ILE A 80 10.70 -7.23 -2.88
C ILE A 80 9.50 -8.14 -2.62
N GLU A 81 9.68 -9.46 -2.78
CA GLU A 81 8.64 -10.45 -2.50
C GLU A 81 8.19 -10.43 -1.03
N ALA A 82 9.14 -10.31 -0.08
CA ALA A 82 8.82 -10.20 1.34
C ALA A 82 7.99 -8.94 1.66
N VAL A 83 8.33 -7.79 1.05
CA VAL A 83 7.56 -6.55 1.21
C VAL A 83 6.16 -6.70 0.60
N LEU A 84 6.03 -7.27 -0.61
CA LEU A 84 4.74 -7.52 -1.25
C LEU A 84 3.85 -8.48 -0.42
N ASN A 85 4.43 -9.54 0.12
CA ASN A 85 3.72 -10.47 1.02
C ASN A 85 3.26 -9.80 2.31
N SER A 86 3.97 -8.77 2.77
CA SER A 86 3.59 -7.98 3.95
C SER A 86 2.52 -6.93 3.63
N LEU A 87 2.43 -6.47 2.39
CA LEU A 87 1.44 -5.47 1.95
C LEU A 87 0.02 -6.07 1.83
N ASP A 88 -0.15 -7.22 1.17
CA ASP A 88 -1.48 -7.85 0.96
C ASP A 88 -2.37 -7.92 2.24
N PRO A 89 -1.89 -8.41 3.40
CA PRO A 89 -2.71 -8.46 4.61
C PRO A 89 -3.09 -7.06 5.13
N ILE A 90 -2.22 -6.06 4.97
CA ILE A 90 -2.49 -4.68 5.38
C ILE A 90 -3.54 -4.04 4.47
N GLU A 91 -3.42 -4.21 3.15
CA GLU A 91 -4.38 -3.69 2.17
C GLU A 91 -5.77 -4.26 2.42
N ARG A 92 -5.88 -5.58 2.65
CA ARG A 92 -7.14 -6.22 3.01
C ARG A 92 -7.71 -5.68 4.31
N ALA A 93 -6.87 -5.45 5.32
CA ALA A 93 -7.31 -4.90 6.61
C ALA A 93 -7.78 -3.44 6.49
N ILE A 94 -7.13 -2.62 5.65
CA ILE A 94 -7.57 -1.26 5.30
C ILE A 94 -8.94 -1.33 4.64
N MET A 95 -9.15 -2.26 3.70
CA MET A 95 -10.43 -2.39 2.99
C MET A 95 -11.56 -2.89 3.89
N ALA A 96 -11.31 -3.89 4.75
CA ALA A 96 -12.28 -4.43 5.71
C ALA A 96 -12.62 -3.45 6.85
N THR A 97 -11.63 -2.65 7.25
CA THR A 97 -11.67 -1.40 8.02
C THR A 97 -12.89 -0.47 7.86
N PRO A 98 -14.01 -0.42 8.61
CA PRO A 98 -14.99 0.64 8.38
C PRO A 98 -14.41 2.02 8.74
N ALA A 99 -14.50 3.00 7.84
CA ALA A 99 -14.17 4.39 8.17
C ALA A 99 -15.40 5.08 8.77
N ARG A 100 -15.28 5.65 9.97
CA ARG A 100 -16.36 6.43 10.61
C ARG A 100 -16.07 7.94 10.62
N THR A 101 -14.85 8.32 10.27
CA THR A 101 -14.41 9.71 10.19
C THR A 101 -13.84 10.03 8.81
N VAL A 102 -13.73 11.32 8.52
CA VAL A 102 -13.05 11.83 7.33
C VAL A 102 -11.58 11.39 7.30
N VAL A 103 -10.92 11.27 8.46
CA VAL A 103 -9.52 10.81 8.55
C VAL A 103 -9.39 9.36 8.08
N GLY A 104 -10.24 8.45 8.57
CA GLY A 104 -10.26 7.06 8.12
C GLY A 104 -10.65 6.92 6.64
N LEU A 105 -11.55 7.79 6.15
CA LEU A 105 -11.87 7.85 4.73
C LEU A 105 -10.66 8.30 3.89
N GLY A 106 -9.88 9.26 4.39
CA GLY A 106 -8.64 9.72 3.76
C GLY A 106 -7.61 8.60 3.60
N VAL A 107 -7.46 7.73 4.60
CA VAL A 107 -6.58 6.54 4.51
C VAL A 107 -7.03 5.63 3.36
N LYS A 108 -8.32 5.30 3.29
CA LYS A 108 -8.85 4.46 2.21
C LYS A 108 -8.70 5.11 0.84
N ALA A 109 -8.95 6.40 0.74
CA ALA A 109 -8.82 7.15 -0.51
C ALA A 109 -7.37 7.15 -1.00
N ARG A 110 -6.39 7.36 -0.11
CA ARG A 110 -4.97 7.25 -0.44
C ARG A 110 -4.59 5.84 -0.87
N HIS A 111 -5.03 4.81 -0.15
CA HIS A 111 -4.81 3.42 -0.56
C HIS A 111 -5.40 3.13 -1.95
N ALA A 112 -6.62 3.59 -2.23
CA ALA A 112 -7.23 3.46 -3.55
C ALA A 112 -6.42 4.19 -4.65
N ALA A 113 -5.87 5.37 -4.38
CA ALA A 113 -4.97 6.06 -5.31
C ALA A 113 -3.72 5.25 -5.62
N HIS A 114 -3.15 4.57 -4.64
CA HIS A 114 -1.97 3.71 -4.85
C HIS A 114 -2.31 2.52 -5.76
N VAL A 115 -3.40 1.79 -5.46
CA VAL A 115 -3.85 0.64 -6.24
C VAL A 115 -4.23 1.05 -7.68
N LEU A 116 -4.84 2.23 -7.83
CA LEU A 116 -5.25 2.79 -9.12
C LEU A 116 -4.25 3.84 -9.64
N SER A 117 -2.96 3.66 -9.35
CA SER A 117 -1.91 4.63 -9.69
C SER A 117 -1.87 4.98 -11.17
N ASN A 118 -2.30 4.06 -12.05
CA ASN A 118 -2.44 4.30 -13.49
C ASN A 118 -3.40 5.45 -13.83
N TYR A 119 -4.34 5.82 -12.94
CA TYR A 119 -5.23 6.98 -13.14
C TYR A 119 -4.51 8.33 -12.97
N TRP A 120 -3.31 8.34 -12.37
CA TRP A 120 -2.46 9.53 -12.24
C TRP A 120 -1.29 9.58 -13.24
N THR A 121 -1.06 8.50 -14.00
CA THR A 121 0.01 8.46 -15.02
C THR A 121 -0.31 9.29 -16.26
N ASP A 122 -1.60 9.40 -16.63
CA ASP A 122 -2.07 10.17 -17.77
C ASP A 122 -2.64 11.54 -17.39
N VAL A 123 -2.70 12.45 -18.37
CA VAL A 123 -3.44 13.72 -18.22
C VAL A 123 -4.94 13.43 -18.08
N PRO A 124 -5.68 14.17 -17.23
CA PRO A 124 -7.09 13.86 -16.91
C PRO A 124 -8.01 13.75 -18.13
N GLU A 125 -7.73 14.47 -19.21
CA GLU A 125 -8.51 14.49 -20.44
C GLU A 125 -8.41 13.18 -21.23
N ARG A 126 -7.34 12.40 -21.02
CA ARG A 126 -7.12 11.09 -21.66
C ARG A 126 -7.77 9.94 -20.90
N LEU A 127 -8.10 10.14 -19.62
CA LEU A 127 -8.87 9.18 -18.85
C LEU A 127 -10.28 9.08 -19.41
N ASP A 128 -10.80 7.85 -19.45
CA ASP A 128 -12.23 7.63 -19.66
C ASP A 128 -13.05 8.25 -18.52
N TRP A 129 -14.36 8.31 -18.73
CA TRP A 129 -15.27 8.96 -17.79
C TRP A 129 -15.25 8.30 -16.40
N ASP A 130 -15.11 6.97 -16.34
CA ASP A 130 -15.16 6.21 -15.10
C ASP A 130 -13.88 6.45 -14.28
N ALA A 131 -12.71 6.35 -14.91
CA ALA A 131 -11.42 6.63 -14.28
C ALA A 131 -11.34 8.09 -13.80
N ARG A 132 -11.84 9.04 -14.59
CA ARG A 132 -11.90 10.46 -14.18
C ARG A 132 -12.83 10.68 -12.99
N THR A 133 -13.97 10.01 -12.97
CA THR A 133 -14.93 10.09 -11.86
C THR A 133 -14.33 9.55 -10.57
N VAL A 134 -13.68 8.38 -10.64
CA VAL A 134 -13.00 7.76 -9.49
C VAL A 134 -11.86 8.63 -9.00
N ARG A 135 -11.01 9.13 -9.90
CA ARG A 135 -9.91 10.04 -9.57
C ARG A 135 -10.43 11.29 -8.84
N HIS A 136 -11.45 11.96 -9.36
CA HIS A 136 -12.04 13.14 -8.71
C HIS A 136 -12.62 12.85 -7.32
N LEU A 137 -13.27 11.70 -7.15
CA LEU A 137 -13.79 11.29 -5.85
C LEU A 137 -12.65 11.08 -4.84
N ILE A 138 -11.57 10.42 -5.25
CA ILE A 138 -10.40 10.16 -4.40
C ILE A 138 -9.70 11.47 -4.03
N GLU A 139 -9.42 12.34 -5.01
CA GLU A 139 -8.81 13.66 -4.78
C GLU A 139 -9.64 14.50 -3.80
N SER A 140 -10.97 14.49 -3.95
CA SER A 140 -11.89 15.20 -3.06
C SER A 140 -11.86 14.63 -1.64
N ALA A 141 -11.89 13.30 -1.49
CA ALA A 141 -11.84 12.65 -0.19
C ALA A 141 -10.50 12.91 0.53
N CYS A 142 -9.38 12.82 -0.19
CA CYS A 142 -8.05 13.14 0.32
C CYS A 142 -7.95 14.62 0.73
N SER A 143 -8.44 15.54 -0.10
CA SER A 143 -8.45 16.97 0.20
C SER A 143 -9.24 17.30 1.47
N VAL A 144 -10.45 16.75 1.61
CA VAL A 144 -11.29 16.97 2.81
C VAL A 144 -10.65 16.34 4.05
N ALA A 145 -9.87 15.26 3.91
CA ALA A 145 -9.11 14.64 4.98
C ALA A 145 -7.78 15.33 5.31
N GLY A 146 -7.36 16.35 4.54
CA GLY A 146 -6.03 16.97 4.70
C GLY A 146 -4.88 16.01 4.39
N VAL A 147 -5.14 15.03 3.52
CA VAL A 147 -4.23 13.96 3.11
C VAL A 147 -3.69 14.31 1.74
N GLU A 148 -2.36 14.43 1.61
CA GLU A 148 -1.73 14.58 0.30
C GLU A 148 -1.67 13.25 -0.45
N LEU A 149 -1.85 13.33 -1.77
CA LEU A 149 -1.61 12.26 -2.74
C LEU A 149 -0.21 12.48 -3.33
N SER A 150 0.70 11.56 -3.06
CA SER A 150 2.08 11.56 -3.56
C SER A 150 2.21 10.73 -4.83
#